data_AF-A0A0E4BPC5-F1
#
_entry.id   AF-A0A0E4BPC5-F1
#
_cell.length_a   1.000
_cell.length_b   1.000
_cell.length_c   1.000
_cell.angle_alpha   90.00
_cell.angle_beta   90.00
_cell.angle_gamma   90.00
#
_symmetry.space_group_name_H-M   'P 1'
#
loop_
_entity.id
_entity.type
_entity.pdbx_description
1 polymer ?
#
loop_
_entity_poly.entity_id
_entity_poly.type
_entity_poly.pdbx_seq_one_letter_code
_entity_poly.pdbx_strand_id
1 'polypeptide(L)'
;MLEALLNAKVADVVEPPRSWGKEEKQRFLQLPRDLQLYFAKREQQRDDTVRRAQNEAAQARREMKELQAKLAASEERLAKIEEKNAETRDVAA
;
A
#
# COMPACT_ATOMS: atom_id res chain seq x y z
N MET A 1 -9.23 29.32 -36.64
CA MET A 1 -10.46 28.64 -36.15
C MET A 1 -10.24 27.15 -35.85
N LEU A 2 -9.52 26.40 -36.69
CA LEU A 2 -9.18 24.99 -36.40
C LEU A 2 -8.28 24.81 -35.15
N GLU A 3 -7.32 25.71 -34.92
CA GLU A 3 -6.41 25.62 -33.75
C GLU A 3 -7.13 25.85 -32.41
N ALA A 4 -8.17 26.69 -32.39
CA ALA A 4 -8.98 26.93 -31.20
C ALA A 4 -9.87 25.72 -30.84
N LEU A 5 -10.35 24.97 -31.85
CA LEU A 5 -11.08 23.72 -31.63
C LEU A 5 -10.16 22.56 -31.19
N LEU A 6 -8.89 22.59 -31.60
CA LEU A 6 -7.87 21.66 -31.10
C LEU A 6 -7.57 21.95 -29.61
N ASN A 7 -7.35 23.22 -29.24
CA ASN A 7 -7.09 23.63 -27.86
C ASN A 7 -8.32 23.53 -26.94
N ALA A 8 -9.52 23.79 -27.44
CA ALA A 8 -10.76 23.62 -26.67
C ALA A 8 -11.07 22.13 -26.38
N LYS A 9 -10.67 21.21 -27.26
CA LYS A 9 -10.69 19.76 -26.95
C LYS A 9 -9.64 19.38 -25.91
N VAL A 10 -8.46 20.01 -25.90
CA VAL A 10 -7.36 19.72 -24.97
C VAL A 10 -7.73 20.00 -23.50
N ALA A 11 -8.54 21.02 -23.23
CA ALA A 11 -9.05 21.32 -21.89
C ALA A 11 -10.02 20.25 -21.34
N ASP A 12 -10.51 19.36 -22.20
CA ASP A 12 -11.50 18.34 -21.89
C ASP A 12 -10.96 16.90 -22.13
N VAL A 13 -9.63 16.77 -22.26
CA VAL A 13 -8.94 15.49 -22.39
C VAL A 13 -8.86 14.83 -21.02
N VAL A 14 -9.43 13.63 -20.90
CA VAL A 14 -9.17 12.77 -19.76
C VAL A 14 -7.76 12.22 -19.91
N GLU A 15 -6.90 12.46 -18.92
CA GLU A 15 -5.57 11.86 -18.94
C GLU A 15 -5.69 10.34 -18.84
N PRO A 16 -5.01 9.57 -19.71
CA PRO A 16 -5.04 8.13 -19.62
C PRO A 16 -4.33 7.66 -18.34
N PRO A 17 -4.77 6.54 -17.75
CA PRO A 17 -4.19 6.02 -16.51
C PRO A 17 -2.66 5.87 -16.59
N ARG A 18 -1.97 6.30 -15.53
CA ARG A 18 -0.49 6.35 -15.52
C ARG A 18 0.15 4.98 -15.64
N SER A 19 -0.48 3.95 -15.08
CA SER A 19 -0.05 2.55 -15.07
C SER A 19 -0.10 1.87 -16.43
N TRP A 20 -0.78 2.46 -17.42
CA TRP A 20 -0.95 1.86 -18.74
C TRP A 20 0.28 2.04 -19.63
N GLY A 21 0.49 1.08 -20.53
CA GLY A 21 1.52 1.11 -21.56
C GLY A 21 1.24 2.16 -22.64
N LYS A 22 2.24 2.45 -23.48
CA LYS A 22 2.14 3.49 -24.51
C LYS A 22 1.00 3.23 -25.50
N GLU A 23 0.84 1.98 -25.95
CA GLU A 23 -0.21 1.59 -26.91
C GLU A 23 -1.61 1.68 -26.30
N GLU A 24 -1.76 1.26 -25.04
CA GLU A 24 -3.03 1.33 -24.31
C GLU A 24 -3.45 2.78 -24.09
N LYS A 25 -2.50 3.66 -23.74
CA LYS A 25 -2.72 5.11 -23.63
C LYS A 25 -3.16 5.70 -24.97
N GLN A 26 -2.59 5.26 -26.08
CA GLN A 26 -3.04 5.72 -27.42
C GLN A 26 -4.46 5.24 -27.74
N ARG A 27 -4.78 3.98 -27.45
CA ARG A 27 -6.15 3.45 -27.64
C ARG A 27 -7.16 4.16 -26.75
N PHE A 28 -6.79 4.49 -25.51
CA PHE A 28 -7.64 5.25 -24.59
C PHE A 28 -8.05 6.61 -25.16
N LEU A 29 -7.10 7.36 -25.72
CA LEU A 29 -7.35 8.67 -26.30
C LEU A 29 -8.27 8.62 -27.53
N GLN A 30 -8.40 7.46 -28.18
CA GLN A 30 -9.33 7.23 -29.28
C GLN A 30 -10.75 6.86 -28.81
N LEU A 31 -10.94 6.53 -27.53
CA LEU A 31 -12.25 6.20 -26.99
C LEU A 31 -13.16 7.43 -26.92
N PRO A 32 -14.49 7.24 -27.07
CA PRO A 32 -15.49 8.21 -26.64
C PRO A 32 -15.29 8.70 -25.20
N ARG A 33 -15.67 9.95 -24.92
CA ARG A 33 -15.39 10.64 -23.65
C ARG A 33 -16.00 9.96 -22.43
N ASP A 34 -17.23 9.47 -22.57
CA ASP A 34 -17.93 8.69 -21.54
C ASP A 34 -17.14 7.45 -21.12
N LEU A 35 -16.59 6.72 -22.09
CA LEU A 35 -15.72 5.57 -21.83
C LEU A 35 -14.40 6.00 -21.20
N GLN A 36 -13.78 7.10 -21.65
CA GLN A 36 -12.57 7.62 -21.01
C GLN A 36 -12.80 7.92 -19.52
N LEU A 37 -13.90 8.61 -19.18
CA LEU A 37 -14.26 8.92 -17.80
C LEU A 37 -14.53 7.65 -16.97
N TYR A 38 -15.25 6.68 -17.56
CA TYR A 38 -15.52 5.40 -16.91
C TYR A 38 -14.23 4.64 -16.57
N PHE A 39 -13.33 4.49 -17.54
CA PHE A 39 -12.06 3.79 -17.34
C PHE A 39 -11.14 4.54 -16.38
N ALA A 40 -11.03 5.87 -16.50
CA ALA A 40 -10.22 6.67 -15.57
C ALA A 40 -10.70 6.51 -14.12
N LYS A 41 -12.01 6.59 -13.88
CA LYS A 41 -12.59 6.38 -12.55
C LYS A 41 -12.35 4.97 -12.03
N ARG A 42 -12.55 3.95 -12.88
CA ARG A 42 -12.34 2.55 -12.49
C ARG A 42 -10.88 2.26 -12.15
N GLU A 43 -9.96 2.82 -12.92
CA GLU A 43 -8.52 2.65 -12.68
C GLU A 43 -8.07 3.38 -11.40
N GLN A 44 -8.59 4.58 -11.15
CA GLN A 44 -8.36 5.26 -9.87
C GLN A 44 -8.83 4.40 -8.68
N GLN A 45 -10.03 3.81 -8.76
CA GLN A 45 -10.55 2.92 -7.71
C GLN A 45 -9.70 1.65 -7.54
N ARG A 46 -9.18 1.09 -8.64
CA ARG A 46 -8.27 -0.06 -8.62
C ARG A 46 -6.97 0.32 -7.91
N ASP A 47 -6.36 1.43 -8.28
CA ASP A 47 -5.11 1.90 -7.71
C ASP A 47 -5.26 2.19 -6.20
N ASP A 48 -6.36 2.80 -5.78
CA ASP A 48 -6.67 3.01 -4.36
C ASP A 48 -6.87 1.72 -3.58
N THR A 49 -7.44 0.70 -4.22
CA THR A 49 -7.62 -0.62 -3.60
C THR A 49 -6.28 -1.33 -3.43
N VAL A 50 -5.44 -1.33 -4.47
CA VAL A 50 -4.10 -1.91 -4.41
C VAL A 50 -3.23 -1.20 -3.38
N ARG A 51 -3.25 0.13 -3.36
CA ARG A 51 -2.51 0.95 -2.39
C ARG A 51 -2.93 0.65 -0.96
N ARG A 52 -4.24 0.52 -0.69
CA ARG A 52 -4.74 0.15 0.64
C ARG A 52 -4.24 -1.23 1.05
N ALA A 53 -4.39 -2.24 0.20
CA ALA A 53 -3.91 -3.59 0.49
C ALA A 53 -2.40 -3.65 0.75
N GLN A 54 -1.60 -2.89 -0.01
CA GLN A 54 -0.15 -2.80 0.20
C GLN A 54 0.20 -2.16 1.55
N ASN A 55 -0.51 -1.10 1.93
CA ASN A 55 -0.32 -0.43 3.21
C ASN A 55 -0.71 -1.33 4.39
N GLU A 56 -1.86 -2.00 4.31
CA GLU A 56 -2.30 -2.97 5.32
C GLU A 56 -1.29 -4.11 5.48
N ALA A 57 -0.81 -4.68 4.37
CA ALA A 57 0.22 -5.72 4.42
C ALA A 57 1.54 -5.20 5.01
N ALA A 58 1.93 -3.95 4.72
CA ALA A 58 3.11 -3.34 5.31
C ALA A 58 2.97 -3.09 6.81
N GLN A 59 1.79 -2.65 7.25
CA GLN A 59 1.46 -2.46 8.66
C GLN A 59 1.48 -3.79 9.42
N ALA A 60 0.79 -4.82 8.91
CA ALA A 60 0.77 -6.14 9.53
C ALA A 60 2.18 -6.72 9.69
N ARG A 61 3.06 -6.54 8.69
CA ARG A 61 4.48 -6.95 8.79
C ARG A 61 5.24 -6.19 9.89
N ARG A 62 4.96 -4.91 10.09
CA ARG A 62 5.59 -4.10 11.15
C ARG A 62 5.11 -4.56 12.52
N GLU A 63 3.80 -4.68 12.71
CA GLU A 63 3.19 -5.13 13.97
C GLU A 63 3.68 -6.53 14.36
N MET A 64 3.74 -7.45 13.40
CA MET A 64 4.25 -8.80 13.63
C MET A 64 5.71 -8.79 14.10
N LYS A 65 6.57 -7.97 13.47
CA LYS A 65 7.96 -7.81 13.89
C LYS A 65 8.07 -7.22 15.30
N GLU A 66 7.24 -6.23 15.63
CA GLU A 66 7.21 -5.65 16.98
C GLU A 66 6.75 -6.65 18.03
N LEU A 67 5.73 -7.45 17.74
CA LEU A 67 5.24 -8.50 18.62
C LEU A 67 6.32 -9.56 18.86
N GLN A 68 7.02 -10.00 17.82
CA GLN A 68 8.14 -10.94 17.94
C GLN A 68 9.25 -10.38 18.83
N ALA A 69 9.61 -9.10 18.67
CA ALA A 69 10.64 -8.46 19.51
C ALA A 69 10.20 -8.38 20.98
N LYS A 70 8.94 -8.03 21.24
CA LYS A 70 8.38 -8.01 22.61
C LYS A 70 8.34 -9.40 23.24
N LEU A 71 7.96 -10.41 22.47
CA LEU A 71 7.93 -11.80 22.93
C LEU A 71 9.34 -12.25 23.34
N ALA A 72 10.33 -12.08 22.46
CA ALA A 72 11.71 -12.44 22.77
C ALA A 72 12.26 -11.72 24.02
N ALA A 73 11.97 -10.43 24.18
CA ALA A 73 12.38 -9.68 25.37
C ALA A 73 11.68 -10.17 26.65
N SER A 74 10.41 -10.61 26.53
CA SER A 74 9.67 -11.17 27.66
C SER A 74 10.18 -12.55 28.07
N GLU A 75 10.53 -13.40 27.11
CA GLU A 75 11.14 -14.71 27.33
C GLU A 75 12.51 -14.57 28.01
N GLU A 76 13.35 -13.64 27.54
CA GLU A 76 14.64 -13.34 28.17
C GLU A 76 14.47 -12.84 29.61
N ARG A 77 13.48 -11.98 29.85
CA ARG A 77 13.19 -11.48 31.21
C ARG A 77 12.70 -12.61 32.12
N LEU A 78 11.85 -13.50 31.62
CA LEU A 78 11.37 -14.65 32.37
C LEU A 78 12.52 -15.58 32.76
N ALA A 79 13.40 -15.91 31.81
CA ALA A 79 14.58 -16.74 32.07
C ALA A 79 15.48 -16.15 33.17
N LYS A 80 15.72 -14.83 33.15
CA LYS A 80 16.48 -14.13 34.21
C LYS A 80 15.80 -14.20 35.58
N ILE A 81 14.47 -14.13 35.61
CA ILE A 81 13.70 -14.26 36.86
C ILE A 81 13.80 -15.69 37.39
N GLU A 82 13.68 -16.69 36.53
CA GLU A 82 13.81 -18.11 36.90
C GLU A 82 15.20 -18.44 37.44
N GLU A 83 16.25 -17.96 36.78
CA GLU A 83 17.65 -18.08 37.23
C GLU A 83 17.83 -17.48 38.62
N LYS A 84 17.42 -16.21 38.81
CA LYS A 84 17.52 -15.54 40.11
C LYS A 84 16.71 -16.25 41.21
N ASN A 85 15.55 -16.80 40.88
CA ASN A 85 14.74 -17.56 41.82
C ASN A 85 15.41 -18.88 42.21
N ALA A 86 16.12 -19.54 41.30
CA ALA A 86 16.90 -20.74 41.59
C ALA A 86 18.07 -20.41 42.52
N GLU A 87 18.85 -19.36 42.22
CA GLU A 87 19.94 -18.87 43.08
C GLU A 87 19.45 -18.53 44.50
N THR A 88 18.30 -17.86 44.61
CA THR A 88 17.73 -17.48 45.92
C THR A 88 17.29 -18.71 46.73
N ARG A 89 16.84 -19.78 46.07
CA ARG A 89 16.46 -21.04 46.74
C ARG A 89 17.68 -21.80 47.25
N ASP A 90 18.76 -21.86 46.48
CA ASP A 90 19.99 -22.55 46.88
C ASP A 90 20.70 -21.85 48.05
N VAL A 91 20.59 -20.53 48.18
CA VAL A 91 21.13 -19.78 49.33
C VAL A 91 20.30 -19.96 50.61
N ALA A 92 19.02 -20.34 50.49
CA ALA A 92 18.10 -20.51 51.61
C ALA A 92 18.01 -21.95 52.13
N ALA A 93 18.63 -22.92 51.44
CA ALA A 93 18.71 -24.34 51.81
C ALA A 93 20.02 -24.65 52.57
#